data_AF-A0A4R5UNZ0-F1
#
_entry.id   AF-A0A4R5UNZ0-F1
#
_cell.length_a   1.000
_cell.length_b   1.000
_cell.length_c   1.000
_cell.angle_alpha   90.00
_cell.angle_beta   90.00
_cell.angle_gamma   90.00
#
_symmetry.space_group_name_H-M   'P 1'
#
loop_
_entity.id
_entity.type
_entity.pdbx_description
1 polymer ?
#
loop_
_entity_poly.entity_id
_entity_poly.type
_entity_poly.pdbx_seq_one_letter_code
_entity_poly.pdbx_strand_id
1 'polypeptide(L)'
;MRIAKSSLVDSRRNQPYGMLAVALSFFVFAYSSKFGQISILAYYGLWFLLVLVDYRQALGRYSKYIWIFSFALFCFVSAFWSPAFGVSLRTAIQYLTHVACALIAVRTMTLQTLIKGAVLGVGLVLVYSLLFGNYLFDSMDGTFGFVGAFSSKNQLGFFASLGVFFCYTAVTVFRLRGLWLPITGVVALLSAYCLAASQSATSVITTVGVVALCIGMQGFMFFSPGHRRIFFSGGLILGVVAATAALQVGAMDAILGIFGKDSTLTGRTYLWQQGIAAAARSPYFGMGYQGFWVVGFADAERLWQDFFITGRSGFHFHNTYIETMVETGVAGTFLLVFTLLTTLVGHLRRVLTQASTPESLVLFGIMSLLLIRSFVEIDIINPYQVGSFLFYFAAGRLATGLAYAERPQPRGMMIAGQTGLQMR
;
A
#
# COMPACT_ATOMS: atom_id res chain seq x y z
N MET A 1 18.71 4.56 33.64
CA MET A 1 17.80 5.48 32.93
C MET A 1 16.44 4.79 32.80
N ARG A 2 15.43 5.14 33.63
CA ARG A 2 14.09 4.54 33.53
C ARG A 2 13.34 5.24 32.39
N ILE A 3 13.32 4.65 31.19
CA ILE A 3 12.45 5.11 30.11
C ILE A 3 11.01 4.95 30.61
N ALA A 4 10.27 6.04 30.74
CA ALA A 4 8.87 5.98 31.14
C ALA A 4 8.11 5.17 30.08
N LYS A 5 7.45 4.07 30.47
CA LYS A 5 6.74 3.17 29.57
C LYS A 5 5.77 3.90 28.61
N SER A 6 5.17 5.00 29.06
CA SER A 6 4.29 5.87 28.26
C SER A 6 4.99 6.57 27.08
N SER A 7 6.32 6.74 27.09
CA SER A 7 7.05 7.36 25.99
C SER A 7 7.12 6.49 24.73
N LEU A 8 6.87 5.18 24.85
CA LEU A 8 6.85 4.23 23.73
C LEU A 8 5.49 4.15 23.01
N VAL A 9 4.45 4.79 23.54
CA VAL A 9 3.10 4.73 22.97
C VAL A 9 2.57 6.13 22.61
N ASP A 10 3.07 7.16 23.28
CA ASP A 10 2.81 8.56 22.90
C ASP A 10 3.47 8.90 21.55
N SER A 11 2.64 9.10 20.53
CA SER A 11 3.03 9.43 19.16
C SER A 11 3.98 10.64 19.02
N ARG A 12 4.01 11.55 20.01
CA ARG A 12 4.89 12.73 20.01
C ARG A 12 6.28 12.44 20.56
N ARG A 13 6.41 11.43 21.43
CA ARG A 13 7.67 11.06 22.11
C ARG A 13 8.27 9.77 21.54
N ASN A 14 7.45 8.96 20.87
CA ASN A 14 7.81 7.65 20.34
C ASN A 14 8.45 7.68 18.93
N GLN A 15 8.83 8.85 18.41
CA GLN A 15 9.32 8.96 17.03
C GLN A 15 10.52 8.05 16.73
N PRO A 16 11.57 7.93 17.58
CA PRO A 16 12.72 7.06 17.30
C PRO A 16 12.33 5.59 17.12
N TYR A 17 11.55 5.06 18.06
CA TYR A 17 11.07 3.69 17.99
C TYR A 17 10.09 3.49 16.83
N GLY A 18 9.18 4.44 16.59
CA GLY A 18 8.26 4.36 15.47
C GLY A 18 8.95 4.32 14.11
N MET A 19 10.00 5.13 13.91
CA MET A 19 10.83 5.09 12.70
C MET A 19 11.52 3.74 12.54
N LEU A 20 12.13 3.22 13.62
CA LEU A 20 12.79 1.92 13.61
C LEU A 20 11.80 0.79 13.31
N ALA A 21 10.64 0.79 13.97
CA ALA A 21 9.60 -0.23 13.80
C ALA A 21 9.09 -0.26 12.35
N VAL A 22 8.86 0.89 11.73
CA VAL A 22 8.47 0.97 10.32
C VAL A 22 9.58 0.50 9.40
N ALA A 23 10.82 0.96 9.61
CA ALA A 23 11.95 0.60 8.77
C ALA A 23 12.22 -0.91 8.78
N LEU A 24 12.21 -1.52 9.97
CA LEU A 24 12.35 -2.97 10.13
C LEU A 24 11.14 -3.71 9.58
N SER A 25 9.91 -3.21 9.78
CA SER A 25 8.72 -3.82 9.18
C SER A 25 8.83 -3.86 7.65
N PHE A 26 9.29 -2.79 7.00
CA PHE A 26 9.48 -2.76 5.54
C PHE A 26 10.53 -3.77 5.08
N PHE A 27 11.62 -3.94 5.83
CA PHE A 27 12.62 -4.96 5.57
C PHE A 27 12.05 -6.38 5.70
N VAL A 28 11.27 -6.64 6.76
CA VAL A 28 10.56 -7.92 6.93
C VAL A 28 9.56 -8.13 5.79
N PHE A 29 8.82 -7.11 5.38
CA PHE A 29 7.88 -7.23 4.27
C PHE A 29 8.55 -7.50 2.93
N ALA A 30 9.78 -7.01 2.75
CA ALA A 30 10.57 -7.30 1.57
C ALA A 30 11.11 -8.73 1.56
N TYR A 31 11.58 -9.23 2.71
CA TYR A 31 12.44 -10.42 2.76
C TYR A 31 12.01 -11.52 3.74
N SER A 32 10.78 -11.48 4.25
CA SER A 32 10.26 -12.53 5.14
C SER A 32 10.31 -13.92 4.52
N SER A 33 10.15 -14.02 3.20
CA SER A 33 10.32 -15.28 2.45
C SER A 33 11.75 -15.83 2.49
N LYS A 34 12.77 -14.97 2.68
CA LYS A 34 14.19 -15.37 2.79
C LYS A 34 14.61 -15.64 4.24
N PHE A 35 14.20 -14.80 5.19
CA PHE A 35 14.58 -14.90 6.60
C PHE A 35 13.64 -15.78 7.43
N GLY A 36 12.54 -16.23 6.84
CA GLY A 36 11.57 -17.13 7.46
C GLY A 36 10.90 -16.57 8.71
N GLN A 37 10.50 -17.48 9.60
CA GLN A 37 9.64 -17.19 10.76
C GLN A 37 10.25 -16.20 11.75
N ILE A 38 11.57 -16.16 11.90
CA ILE A 38 12.25 -15.24 12.84
C ILE A 38 11.95 -13.78 12.49
N SER A 39 11.96 -13.45 11.19
CA SER A 39 11.66 -12.09 10.73
C SER A 39 10.21 -11.68 11.02
N ILE A 40 9.28 -12.63 10.88
CA ILE A 40 7.85 -12.44 11.19
C ILE A 40 7.65 -12.25 12.69
N LEU A 41 8.31 -13.05 13.54
CA LEU A 41 8.26 -12.89 15.00
C LEU A 41 8.85 -11.55 15.44
N ALA A 42 9.92 -11.09 14.80
CA ALA A 42 10.49 -9.75 15.03
C ALA A 42 9.47 -8.65 14.67
N TYR A 43 8.80 -8.77 13.51
CA TYR A 43 7.72 -7.87 13.11
C TYR A 43 6.58 -7.84 14.15
N TYR A 44 6.13 -8.99 14.62
CA TYR A 44 5.13 -9.05 15.68
C TYR A 44 5.62 -8.46 17.00
N GLY A 45 6.88 -8.69 17.37
CA GLY A 45 7.51 -8.06 18.54
C GLY A 45 7.48 -6.54 18.46
N LEU A 46 7.72 -5.95 17.28
CA LEU A 46 7.68 -4.50 17.07
C LEU A 46 6.29 -3.88 17.27
N TRP A 47 5.19 -4.63 17.18
CA TRP A 47 3.84 -4.05 17.27
C TRP A 47 3.05 -4.58 18.46
N PHE A 48 3.06 -5.89 18.72
CA PHE A 48 2.31 -6.48 19.82
C PHE A 48 2.92 -6.22 21.20
N LEU A 49 4.24 -5.98 21.31
CA LEU A 49 4.81 -5.59 22.60
C LEU A 49 4.25 -4.25 23.08
N LEU A 50 3.81 -3.35 22.19
CA LEU A 50 3.14 -2.10 22.58
C LEU A 50 1.81 -2.35 23.28
N VAL A 51 1.14 -3.47 23.00
CA VAL A 51 -0.09 -3.87 23.72
C VAL A 51 0.20 -4.18 25.17
N LEU A 52 1.36 -4.79 25.46
CA LEU A 52 1.81 -5.06 26.83
C LEU A 52 2.21 -3.79 27.58
N VAL A 53 2.55 -2.72 26.85
CA VAL A 53 2.90 -1.41 27.43
C VAL A 53 1.63 -0.62 27.77
N ASP A 54 0.70 -0.48 26.82
CA ASP A 54 -0.61 0.15 27.03
C ASP A 54 -1.67 -0.42 26.07
N TYR A 55 -2.41 -1.42 26.55
CA TYR A 55 -3.45 -2.08 25.76
C TYR A 55 -4.59 -1.13 25.36
N ARG A 56 -4.90 -0.10 26.17
CA ARG A 56 -6.01 0.81 25.90
C ARG A 56 -5.68 1.70 24.71
N GLN A 57 -4.44 2.20 24.66
CA GLN A 57 -3.97 3.00 23.54
C GLN A 57 -3.68 2.14 22.29
N ALA A 58 -3.10 0.94 22.45
CA ALA A 58 -2.76 0.07 21.32
C ALA A 58 -3.98 -0.59 20.65
N LEU A 59 -4.92 -1.14 21.43
CA LEU A 59 -6.09 -1.85 20.91
C LEU A 59 -7.27 -0.89 20.63
N GLY A 60 -7.45 0.13 21.47
CA GLY A 60 -8.52 1.12 21.32
C GLY A 60 -9.93 0.51 21.28
N ARG A 61 -10.90 1.25 20.73
CA ARG A 61 -12.29 0.77 20.56
C ARG A 61 -12.49 0.24 19.13
N TYR A 62 -12.77 -1.06 19.00
CA TYR A 62 -12.86 -1.76 17.71
C TYR A 62 -14.11 -1.48 16.88
N SER A 63 -15.19 -0.99 17.50
CA SER A 63 -16.47 -0.79 16.79
C SER A 63 -16.37 0.11 15.56
N LYS A 64 -15.42 1.07 15.57
CA LYS A 64 -15.18 1.99 14.44
C LYS A 64 -14.34 1.39 13.30
N TYR A 65 -13.68 0.26 13.54
CA TYR A 65 -12.76 -0.39 12.61
C TYR A 65 -13.34 -1.68 12.02
N ILE A 66 -14.60 -2.03 12.33
CA ILE A 66 -15.19 -3.30 11.90
C ILE A 66 -15.21 -3.46 10.38
N TRP A 67 -15.46 -2.37 9.65
CA TRP A 67 -15.40 -2.37 8.19
C TRP A 67 -13.99 -2.65 7.64
N ILE A 68 -12.95 -2.27 8.37
CA ILE A 68 -11.54 -2.50 8.02
C ILE A 68 -11.18 -3.98 8.19
N PHE A 69 -11.74 -4.62 9.21
CA PHE A 69 -11.54 -6.06 9.44
C PHE A 69 -12.42 -6.94 8.56
N SER A 70 -13.46 -6.41 7.91
CA SER A 70 -14.47 -7.20 7.22
C SER A 70 -13.88 -8.18 6.21
N PHE A 71 -13.00 -7.72 5.32
CA PHE A 71 -12.32 -8.58 4.34
C PHE A 71 -11.42 -9.63 5.03
N ALA A 72 -10.59 -9.23 5.99
CA ALA A 72 -9.70 -10.16 6.69
C ALA A 72 -10.46 -11.22 7.51
N LEU A 73 -11.58 -10.86 8.12
CA LEU A 73 -12.48 -11.79 8.81
C LEU A 73 -13.15 -12.74 7.82
N PHE A 74 -13.55 -12.25 6.64
CA PHE A 74 -14.09 -13.10 5.60
C PHE A 74 -13.04 -14.10 5.07
N CYS A 75 -11.78 -13.67 4.89
CA CYS A 75 -10.67 -14.59 4.56
C CYS A 75 -10.46 -15.67 5.63
N PHE A 76 -10.65 -15.34 6.91
CA PHE A 76 -10.58 -16.31 8.00
C PHE A 76 -11.74 -17.31 7.96
N VAL A 77 -12.97 -16.82 7.77
CA VAL A 77 -14.16 -17.67 7.65
C VAL A 77 -14.07 -18.54 6.39
N SER A 78 -13.50 -18.04 5.30
CA SER A 78 -13.33 -18.81 4.06
C SER A 78 -12.28 -19.91 4.12
N ALA A 79 -11.43 -19.92 5.14
CA ALA A 79 -10.51 -21.03 5.38
C ALA A 79 -11.27 -22.34 5.65
N PHE A 80 -12.47 -22.30 6.24
CA PHE A 80 -13.21 -23.49 6.69
C PHE A 80 -13.81 -24.33 5.55
N TRP A 81 -14.00 -23.75 4.36
CA TRP A 81 -14.39 -24.49 3.15
C TRP A 81 -13.26 -24.57 2.12
N SER A 82 -12.05 -24.15 2.49
CA SER A 82 -10.90 -24.24 1.59
C SER A 82 -10.48 -25.68 1.36
N PRO A 83 -10.16 -26.08 0.11
CA PRO A 83 -9.56 -27.38 -0.16
C PRO A 83 -8.18 -27.54 0.52
N ALA A 84 -7.55 -26.42 0.91
CA ALA A 84 -6.27 -26.38 1.62
C ALA A 84 -6.41 -25.76 3.01
N PHE A 85 -7.34 -26.28 3.83
CA PHE A 85 -7.69 -25.77 5.17
C PHE A 85 -6.49 -25.30 6.00
N GLY A 86 -5.44 -26.11 6.15
CA GLY A 86 -4.28 -25.77 6.97
C GLY A 86 -3.47 -24.57 6.45
N VAL A 87 -3.31 -24.46 5.12
CA VAL A 87 -2.63 -23.31 4.49
C VAL A 87 -3.49 -22.06 4.64
N SER A 88 -4.77 -22.18 4.30
CA SER A 88 -5.74 -21.08 4.35
C SER A 88 -5.91 -20.51 5.75
N LEU A 89 -6.11 -21.36 6.77
CA LEU A 89 -6.32 -20.93 8.14
C LEU A 89 -5.08 -20.21 8.68
N ARG A 90 -3.89 -20.79 8.43
CA ARG A 90 -2.63 -20.16 8.83
C ARG A 90 -2.48 -18.79 8.18
N THR A 91 -2.64 -18.68 6.86
CA THR A 91 -2.44 -17.41 6.15
C THR A 91 -3.51 -16.38 6.54
N ALA A 92 -4.75 -16.79 6.80
CA ALA A 92 -5.79 -15.89 7.26
C ALA A 92 -5.52 -15.32 8.66
N ILE A 93 -5.00 -16.14 9.60
CA ILE A 93 -4.56 -15.66 10.93
C ILE A 93 -3.41 -14.66 10.79
N GLN A 94 -2.45 -14.96 9.91
CA GLN A 94 -1.33 -14.06 9.61
C GLN A 94 -1.83 -12.74 9.02
N TYR A 95 -2.84 -12.77 8.15
CA TYR A 95 -3.44 -11.58 7.57
C TYR A 95 -4.19 -10.74 8.62
N LEU A 96 -5.02 -11.37 9.46
CA LEU A 96 -5.73 -10.70 10.56
C LEU A 96 -4.78 -10.00 11.53
N THR A 97 -3.74 -10.69 11.96
CA THR A 97 -2.73 -10.14 12.87
C THR A 97 -1.89 -9.04 12.22
N HIS A 98 -1.61 -9.14 10.91
CA HIS A 98 -1.00 -8.07 10.13
C HIS A 98 -1.88 -6.81 10.07
N VAL A 99 -3.20 -6.96 9.85
CA VAL A 99 -4.16 -5.84 9.95
C VAL A 99 -4.14 -5.23 11.35
N ALA A 100 -4.12 -6.06 12.40
CA ALA A 100 -4.03 -5.57 13.77
C ALA A 100 -2.76 -4.75 14.02
N CYS A 101 -1.60 -5.20 13.53
CA CYS A 101 -0.34 -4.47 13.62
C CYS A 101 -0.40 -3.10 12.90
N ALA A 102 -1.00 -3.04 11.71
CA ALA A 102 -1.22 -1.77 11.00
C ALA A 102 -2.09 -0.80 11.80
N LEU A 103 -3.13 -1.29 12.48
CA LEU A 103 -3.98 -0.46 13.33
C LEU A 103 -3.31 -0.03 14.64
N ILE A 104 -2.43 -0.86 15.21
CA ILE A 104 -1.57 -0.44 16.33
C ILE A 104 -0.69 0.72 15.86
N ALA A 105 -0.04 0.60 14.70
CA ALA A 105 0.77 1.67 14.12
C ALA A 105 -0.01 2.99 13.97
N VAL A 106 -1.25 2.92 13.47
CA VAL A 106 -2.13 4.10 13.34
C VAL A 106 -2.31 4.86 14.66
N ARG A 107 -2.31 4.15 15.80
CA ARG A 107 -2.56 4.71 17.13
C ARG A 107 -1.29 5.15 17.86
N THR A 108 -0.14 4.58 17.51
CA THR A 108 1.12 4.78 18.24
C THR A 108 2.10 5.72 17.54
N MET A 109 1.83 6.14 16.29
CA MET A 109 2.69 7.07 15.56
C MET A 109 1.97 8.06 14.66
N THR A 110 2.67 9.16 14.35
CA THR A 110 2.26 10.18 13.39
C THR A 110 2.61 9.78 11.96
N LEU A 111 1.94 10.36 10.96
CA LEU A 111 2.28 10.10 9.56
C LEU A 111 3.70 10.55 9.20
N GLN A 112 4.20 11.63 9.81
CA GLN A 112 5.58 12.07 9.62
C GLN A 112 6.58 11.01 10.10
N THR A 113 6.26 10.28 11.18
CA THR A 113 7.08 9.16 11.68
C THR A 113 7.04 7.97 10.72
N LEU A 114 5.87 7.67 10.15
CA LEU A 114 5.74 6.67 9.08
C LEU A 114 6.62 7.04 7.87
N ILE A 115 6.56 8.29 7.39
CA ILE A 115 7.35 8.74 6.23
C ILE A 115 8.85 8.62 6.51
N LYS A 116 9.32 9.11 7.65
CA LYS A 116 10.73 9.00 8.04
C LYS A 116 11.19 7.54 8.14
N GLY A 117 10.39 6.69 8.79
CA GLY A 117 10.66 5.26 8.89
C GLY A 117 10.61 4.55 7.53
N ALA A 118 9.70 4.94 6.65
CA ALA A 118 9.57 4.38 5.31
C ALA A 118 10.74 4.77 4.41
N VAL A 119 11.24 6.01 4.48
CA VAL A 119 12.47 6.42 3.76
C VAL A 119 13.66 5.58 4.21
N LEU A 120 13.85 5.39 5.51
CA LEU A 120 14.92 4.55 6.04
C LEU A 120 14.74 3.08 5.68
N GLY A 121 13.52 2.55 5.79
CA GLY A 121 13.19 1.17 5.47
C GLY A 121 13.38 0.84 4.00
N VAL A 122 12.88 1.69 3.10
CA VAL A 122 13.11 1.54 1.65
C VAL A 122 14.60 1.66 1.34
N GLY A 123 15.31 2.64 1.93
CA GLY A 123 16.75 2.76 1.77
C GLY A 123 17.49 1.46 2.15
N LEU A 124 17.16 0.87 3.29
CA LEU A 124 17.72 -0.40 3.75
C LEU A 124 17.41 -1.55 2.77
N VAL A 125 16.17 -1.65 2.31
CA VAL A 125 15.73 -2.67 1.34
C VAL A 125 16.47 -2.53 0.00
N LEU A 126 16.60 -1.31 -0.53
CA LEU A 126 17.28 -1.07 -1.79
C LEU A 126 18.79 -1.32 -1.68
N VAL A 127 19.44 -0.89 -0.60
CA VAL A 127 20.86 -1.19 -0.36
C VAL A 127 21.08 -2.70 -0.26
N TYR A 128 20.24 -3.42 0.50
CA TYR A 128 20.32 -4.88 0.57
C TYR A 128 20.10 -5.53 -0.81
N SER A 129 19.15 -5.04 -1.60
CA SER A 129 18.92 -5.49 -2.97
C SER A 129 20.11 -5.27 -3.89
N LEU A 130 20.86 -4.18 -3.72
CA LEU A 130 22.03 -3.90 -4.54
C LEU A 130 23.24 -4.77 -4.15
N LEU A 131 23.40 -5.03 -2.85
CA LEU A 131 24.51 -5.84 -2.33
C LEU A 131 24.32 -7.34 -2.56
N PHE A 132 23.09 -7.83 -2.46
CA PHE A 132 22.76 -9.27 -2.51
C PHE A 132 21.81 -9.63 -3.64
N GLY A 133 21.67 -8.72 -4.62
CA GLY A 133 20.74 -8.87 -5.72
C GLY A 133 21.22 -9.82 -6.80
N ASN A 134 20.26 -10.35 -7.55
CA ASN A 134 20.52 -11.23 -8.68
C ASN A 134 19.68 -10.80 -9.90
N TYR A 135 19.99 -11.40 -11.04
CA TYR A 135 19.19 -11.30 -12.25
C TYR A 135 18.38 -12.59 -12.41
N LEU A 136 17.09 -12.46 -12.74
CA LEU A 136 16.22 -13.59 -13.00
C LEU A 136 15.61 -13.47 -14.39
N PHE A 137 15.39 -14.62 -15.02
CA PHE A 137 14.59 -14.74 -16.23
C PHE A 137 13.10 -14.60 -15.89
N ASP A 138 12.41 -13.73 -16.60
CA ASP A 138 10.97 -13.55 -16.48
C ASP A 138 10.26 -14.29 -17.62
N SER A 139 9.56 -15.39 -17.32
CA SER A 139 8.87 -16.21 -18.31
C SER A 139 7.69 -15.50 -18.98
N MET A 140 7.12 -14.47 -18.34
CA MET A 140 6.03 -13.68 -18.90
C MET A 140 6.50 -12.69 -19.97
N ASP A 141 7.70 -12.13 -19.77
CA ASP A 141 8.26 -11.09 -20.63
C ASP A 141 9.43 -11.60 -21.51
N GLY A 142 9.90 -12.83 -21.32
CA GLY A 142 11.02 -13.42 -22.07
C GLY A 142 12.38 -12.76 -21.85
N THR A 143 12.55 -11.99 -20.76
CA THR A 143 13.72 -11.12 -20.53
C THR A 143 14.43 -11.42 -19.21
N PHE A 144 15.74 -11.16 -19.17
CA PHE A 144 16.51 -11.12 -17.93
C PHE A 144 16.48 -9.71 -17.34
N GLY A 145 16.01 -9.60 -16.09
CA GLY A 145 15.92 -8.32 -15.38
C GLY A 145 16.63 -8.37 -14.04
N PHE A 146 17.15 -7.22 -13.60
CA PHE A 146 17.65 -7.10 -12.23
C PHE A 146 16.46 -7.13 -11.27
N VAL A 147 16.40 -8.16 -10.43
CA VAL A 147 15.32 -8.33 -9.45
C VAL A 147 15.73 -7.90 -8.05
N GLY A 148 16.98 -7.49 -7.86
CA GLY A 148 17.54 -7.25 -6.54
C GLY A 148 17.52 -8.53 -5.70
N ALA A 149 17.31 -8.40 -4.40
CA ALA A 149 17.15 -9.56 -3.51
C ALA A 149 15.70 -10.08 -3.48
N PHE A 150 14.87 -9.77 -4.48
CA PHE A 150 13.50 -10.25 -4.59
C PHE A 150 13.38 -11.45 -5.53
N SER A 151 12.20 -12.08 -5.51
CA SER A 151 11.85 -13.14 -6.46
C SER A 151 11.23 -12.60 -7.76
N SER A 152 10.98 -11.28 -7.86
CA SER A 152 10.38 -10.65 -9.03
C SER A 152 10.82 -9.19 -9.18
N LYS A 153 11.04 -8.76 -10.43
CA LYS A 153 11.38 -7.37 -10.77
C LYS A 153 10.30 -6.37 -10.36
N ASN A 154 9.03 -6.81 -10.32
CA ASN A 154 7.91 -5.96 -9.94
C ASN A 154 7.90 -5.63 -8.44
N GLN A 155 8.53 -6.47 -7.60
CA GLN A 155 8.71 -6.20 -6.18
C GLN A 155 9.82 -5.18 -5.94
N LEU A 156 10.96 -5.31 -6.63
CA LEU A 156 12.01 -4.28 -6.60
C LEU A 156 11.46 -2.93 -7.09
N GLY A 157 10.78 -2.95 -8.23
CA GLY A 157 10.12 -1.77 -8.79
C GLY A 157 9.10 -1.16 -7.83
N PHE A 158 8.34 -1.96 -7.08
CA PHE A 158 7.40 -1.48 -6.08
C PHE A 158 8.08 -0.75 -4.92
N PHE A 159 9.11 -1.34 -4.32
CA PHE A 159 9.87 -0.69 -3.24
C PHE A 159 10.56 0.59 -3.72
N ALA A 160 11.12 0.59 -4.94
CA ALA A 160 11.68 1.78 -5.56
C ALA A 160 10.60 2.86 -5.80
N SER A 161 9.40 2.48 -6.25
CA SER A 161 8.24 3.37 -6.41
C SER A 161 7.85 4.04 -5.08
N LEU A 162 7.78 3.24 -4.01
CA LEU A 162 7.51 3.75 -2.66
C LEU A 162 8.63 4.68 -2.19
N GLY A 163 9.88 4.38 -2.49
CA GLY A 163 11.02 5.24 -2.16
C GLY A 163 10.94 6.61 -2.81
N VAL A 164 10.69 6.66 -4.12
CA VAL A 164 10.46 7.92 -4.84
C VAL A 164 9.30 8.69 -4.21
N PHE A 165 8.17 8.01 -3.97
CA PHE A 165 6.98 8.62 -3.39
C PHE A 165 7.22 9.17 -1.97
N PHE A 166 7.80 8.38 -1.07
CA PHE A 166 8.08 8.80 0.30
C PHE A 166 9.13 9.92 0.36
N CYS A 167 10.17 9.90 -0.47
CA CYS A 167 11.13 11.00 -0.57
C CYS A 167 10.47 12.29 -1.08
N TYR A 168 9.61 12.19 -2.10
CA TYR A 168 8.81 13.31 -2.59
C TYR A 168 7.94 13.90 -1.47
N THR A 169 7.19 13.07 -0.73
CA THR A 169 6.33 13.56 0.35
C THR A 169 7.12 14.14 1.53
N ALA A 170 8.28 13.56 1.86
CA ALA A 170 9.18 14.07 2.89
C ALA A 170 9.65 15.50 2.58
N VAL A 171 10.10 15.75 1.35
CA VAL A 171 10.67 17.06 0.96
C VAL A 171 9.59 18.09 0.60
N THR A 172 8.55 17.70 -0.13
CA THR A 172 7.57 18.66 -0.68
C THR A 172 6.37 18.89 0.24
N VAL A 173 5.79 17.81 0.79
CA VAL A 173 4.60 17.89 1.65
C VAL A 173 4.99 18.27 3.07
N PHE A 174 5.90 17.51 3.67
CA PHE A 174 6.31 17.66 5.08
C PHE A 174 7.52 18.57 5.28
N ARG A 175 8.16 19.03 4.18
CA ARG A 175 9.26 19.99 4.19
C ARG A 175 10.36 19.63 5.18
N LEU A 176 10.72 18.34 5.24
CA LEU A 176 11.82 17.88 6.10
C LEU A 176 13.14 18.53 5.65
N ARG A 177 13.92 19.04 6.60
CA ARG A 177 15.19 19.77 6.38
C ARG A 177 16.31 19.22 7.28
N GLY A 178 17.49 19.84 7.22
CA GLY A 178 18.66 19.44 8.00
C GLY A 178 19.17 18.07 7.54
N LEU A 179 19.47 17.18 8.49
CA LEU A 179 19.96 15.83 8.21
C LEU A 179 19.02 14.99 7.34
N TRP A 180 17.71 15.29 7.33
CA TRP A 180 16.76 14.53 6.51
C TRP A 180 16.88 14.82 5.02
N LEU A 181 17.33 16.02 4.62
CA LEU A 181 17.47 16.36 3.21
C LEU A 181 18.51 15.48 2.48
N PRO A 182 19.77 15.34 2.97
CA PRO A 182 20.74 14.45 2.33
C PRO A 182 20.31 12.98 2.40
N ILE A 183 19.71 12.53 3.51
CA ILE A 183 19.18 11.16 3.63
C ILE A 183 18.12 10.90 2.55
N THR A 184 17.15 11.79 2.39
CA THR A 184 16.12 11.65 1.34
C THR A 184 16.71 11.75 -0.06
N GLY A 185 17.76 12.56 -0.26
CA GLY A 185 18.46 12.67 -1.54
C GLY A 185 19.13 11.35 -1.94
N VAL A 186 19.87 10.72 -1.03
CA VAL A 186 20.51 9.41 -1.26
C VAL A 186 19.45 8.35 -1.55
N VAL A 187 18.41 8.24 -0.73
CA VAL A 187 17.35 7.25 -0.94
C VAL A 187 16.58 7.50 -2.24
N ALA A 188 16.35 8.76 -2.62
CA ALA A 188 15.71 9.10 -3.89
C ALA A 188 16.56 8.67 -5.09
N LEU A 189 17.88 8.89 -5.05
CA LEU A 189 18.80 8.44 -6.10
C LEU A 189 18.85 6.92 -6.20
N LEU A 190 18.95 6.22 -5.06
CA LEU A 190 18.89 4.75 -5.02
C LEU A 190 17.56 4.24 -5.59
N SER A 191 16.45 4.88 -5.24
CA SER A 191 15.12 4.53 -5.73
C SER A 191 15.00 4.76 -7.23
N ALA A 192 15.46 5.89 -7.75
CA ALA A 192 15.46 6.17 -9.18
C ALA A 192 16.32 5.16 -9.96
N TYR A 193 17.52 4.86 -9.45
CA TYR A 193 18.39 3.84 -10.03
C TYR A 193 17.74 2.46 -10.04
N CYS A 194 17.23 1.98 -8.90
CA CYS A 194 16.61 0.66 -8.81
C CYS A 194 15.33 0.57 -9.65
N LEU A 195 14.56 1.66 -9.75
CA LEU A 195 13.37 1.72 -10.58
C LEU A 195 13.74 1.55 -12.06
N ALA A 196 14.77 2.25 -12.53
CA ALA A 196 15.29 2.10 -13.89
C ALA A 196 15.89 0.69 -14.12
N ALA A 197 16.72 0.20 -13.19
CA ALA A 197 17.36 -1.11 -13.28
C ALA A 197 16.36 -2.27 -13.26
N SER A 198 15.21 -2.12 -12.59
CA SER A 198 14.16 -3.14 -12.54
C SER A 198 13.47 -3.40 -13.88
N GLN A 199 13.53 -2.44 -14.82
CA GLN A 199 12.81 -2.49 -16.10
C GLN A 199 11.30 -2.82 -15.93
N SER A 200 10.72 -2.45 -14.79
CA SER A 200 9.31 -2.69 -14.48
C SER A 200 8.46 -1.53 -15.01
N ALA A 201 7.96 -1.66 -16.24
CA ALA A 201 7.06 -0.69 -16.88
C ALA A 201 5.91 -0.26 -15.96
N THR A 202 5.23 -1.23 -15.34
CA THR A 202 4.16 -1.01 -14.37
C THR A 202 4.58 -0.10 -13.23
N SER A 203 5.76 -0.34 -12.65
CA SER A 203 6.26 0.43 -11.51
C SER A 203 6.63 1.86 -11.91
N VAL A 204 7.29 2.03 -13.07
CA VAL A 204 7.64 3.36 -13.61
C VAL A 204 6.40 4.19 -13.90
N ILE A 205 5.47 3.65 -14.71
CA ILE A 205 4.23 4.34 -15.10
C ILE A 205 3.42 4.73 -13.88
N THR A 206 3.26 3.79 -12.92
CA THR A 206 2.48 4.07 -11.71
C THR A 206 3.16 5.13 -10.84
N THR A 207 4.50 5.08 -10.70
CA THR A 207 5.24 6.08 -9.91
C THR A 207 5.08 7.47 -10.49
N VAL A 208 5.30 7.62 -11.80
CA VAL A 208 5.17 8.91 -12.49
C VAL A 208 3.74 9.42 -12.38
N GLY A 209 2.75 8.56 -12.65
CA GLY A 209 1.33 8.92 -12.55
C GLY A 209 0.92 9.38 -11.16
N VAL A 210 1.34 8.67 -10.09
CA VAL A 210 0.99 9.02 -8.71
C VAL A 210 1.70 10.28 -8.23
N VAL A 211 2.98 10.47 -8.57
CA VAL A 211 3.72 11.68 -8.21
C VAL A 211 3.13 12.90 -8.94
N ALA A 212 2.84 12.77 -10.24
CA ALA A 212 2.17 13.83 -11.01
C ALA A 212 0.79 14.15 -10.44
N LEU A 213 -0.01 13.14 -10.10
CA LEU A 213 -1.29 13.30 -9.43
C LEU A 213 -1.14 14.08 -8.12
N CYS A 214 -0.16 13.72 -7.28
CA CYS A 214 0.06 14.41 -6.01
C CYS A 214 0.52 15.86 -6.20
N ILE A 215 1.40 16.13 -7.18
CA ILE A 215 1.83 17.50 -7.52
C ILE A 215 0.64 18.33 -8.00
N GLY A 216 -0.20 17.79 -8.88
CA GLY A 216 -1.42 18.45 -9.35
C GLY A 216 -2.38 18.76 -8.19
N MET A 217 -2.60 17.77 -7.33
CA MET A 217 -3.42 17.94 -6.13
C MET A 217 -2.82 18.97 -5.15
N GLN A 218 -1.49 19.04 -5.02
CA GLN A 218 -0.83 20.09 -4.23
C GLN A 218 -1.09 21.48 -4.81
N GLY A 219 -1.03 21.62 -6.14
CA GLY A 219 -1.41 22.85 -6.84
C GLY A 219 -2.84 23.28 -6.50
N PHE A 220 -3.77 22.33 -6.43
CA PHE A 220 -5.13 22.64 -6.01
C PHE A 220 -5.26 23.11 -4.56
N MET A 221 -4.33 22.74 -3.67
CA MET A 221 -4.38 23.17 -2.26
C MET A 221 -4.19 24.68 -2.09
N PHE A 222 -3.65 25.40 -3.09
CA PHE A 222 -3.59 26.87 -3.07
C PHE A 222 -4.96 27.55 -3.19
N PHE A 223 -5.98 26.86 -3.70
CA PHE A 223 -7.32 27.40 -3.87
C PHE A 223 -8.24 27.10 -2.69
N SER A 224 -9.32 27.88 -2.54
CA SER A 224 -10.33 27.61 -1.52
C SER A 224 -11.09 26.29 -1.79
N PRO A 225 -11.62 25.59 -0.76
CA PRO A 225 -12.27 24.29 -0.94
C PRO A 225 -13.41 24.25 -1.98
N GLY A 226 -14.15 25.36 -2.16
CA GLY A 226 -15.17 25.47 -3.20
C GLY A 226 -14.60 25.37 -4.61
N HIS A 227 -13.53 26.12 -4.89
CA HIS A 227 -12.84 26.08 -6.18
C HIS A 227 -12.09 24.77 -6.41
N ARG A 228 -11.55 24.14 -5.36
CA ARG A 228 -10.88 22.83 -5.46
C ARG A 228 -11.77 21.77 -6.09
N ARG A 229 -13.05 21.72 -5.72
CA ARG A 229 -14.00 20.75 -6.29
C ARG A 229 -14.22 21.00 -7.78
N ILE A 230 -14.41 22.26 -8.17
CA ILE A 230 -14.63 22.65 -9.56
C ILE A 230 -13.39 22.32 -10.41
N PHE A 231 -12.19 22.73 -9.94
CA PHE A 231 -10.94 22.43 -10.64
C PHE A 231 -10.61 20.95 -10.67
N PHE A 232 -10.91 20.21 -9.60
CA PHE A 232 -10.74 18.76 -9.60
C PHE A 232 -11.68 18.09 -10.61
N SER A 233 -12.96 18.46 -10.65
CA SER A 233 -13.90 17.92 -11.64
C SER A 233 -13.49 18.27 -13.07
N GLY A 234 -13.11 19.52 -13.33
CA GLY A 234 -12.60 19.94 -14.64
C GLY A 234 -11.30 19.24 -15.03
N GLY A 235 -10.35 19.13 -14.09
CA GLY A 235 -9.09 18.42 -14.27
C GLY A 235 -9.28 16.91 -14.47
N LEU A 236 -10.27 16.30 -13.83
CA LEU A 236 -10.65 14.91 -14.05
C LEU A 236 -11.20 14.70 -15.46
N ILE A 237 -12.12 15.57 -15.92
CA ILE A 237 -12.66 15.50 -17.28
C ILE A 237 -11.53 15.66 -18.30
N LEU A 238 -10.68 16.68 -18.15
CA LEU A 238 -9.52 16.89 -19.02
C LEU A 238 -8.55 15.72 -18.97
N GLY A 239 -8.31 15.15 -17.79
CA GLY A 239 -7.45 13.99 -17.60
C GLY A 239 -7.99 12.75 -18.30
N VAL A 240 -9.30 12.50 -18.22
CA VAL A 240 -9.97 11.41 -18.94
C VAL A 240 -9.87 11.63 -20.44
N VAL A 241 -10.18 12.82 -20.94
CA VAL A 241 -10.08 13.16 -22.37
C VAL A 241 -8.64 12.99 -22.86
N ALA A 242 -7.65 13.49 -22.12
CA ALA A 242 -6.24 13.36 -22.47
C ALA A 242 -5.77 11.90 -22.44
N ALA A 243 -6.21 11.11 -21.44
CA ALA A 243 -5.90 9.69 -21.38
C ALA A 243 -6.52 8.92 -22.57
N THR A 244 -7.78 9.21 -22.92
CA THR A 244 -8.44 8.61 -24.10
C THR A 244 -7.73 9.00 -25.38
N ALA A 245 -7.37 10.27 -25.57
CA ALA A 245 -6.62 10.72 -26.73
C ALA A 245 -5.23 10.06 -26.81
N ALA A 246 -4.52 9.97 -25.68
CA ALA A 246 -3.23 9.30 -25.59
C ALA A 246 -3.32 7.82 -25.96
N LEU A 247 -4.37 7.12 -25.50
CA LEU A 247 -4.62 5.72 -25.88
C LEU A 247 -4.91 5.59 -27.38
N GLN A 248 -5.67 6.50 -27.98
CA GLN A 248 -5.98 6.46 -29.42
C GLN A 248 -4.76 6.68 -30.32
N VAL A 249 -3.78 7.46 -29.87
CA VAL A 249 -2.52 7.69 -30.63
C VAL A 249 -1.43 6.66 -30.30
N GLY A 250 -1.76 5.58 -29.58
CA GLY A 250 -0.80 4.51 -29.27
C GLY A 250 0.24 4.89 -28.20
N ALA A 251 -0.03 5.86 -27.32
CA ALA A 251 0.93 6.25 -26.28
C ALA A 251 1.24 5.09 -25.31
N MET A 252 0.29 4.19 -25.07
CA MET A 252 0.52 3.00 -24.27
C MET A 252 1.51 2.05 -24.97
N ASP A 253 1.32 1.81 -26.27
CA ASP A 253 2.24 0.98 -27.07
C ASP A 253 3.65 1.59 -27.10
N ALA A 254 3.75 2.92 -27.27
CA ALA A 254 5.03 3.62 -27.26
C ALA A 254 5.75 3.51 -25.91
N ILE A 255 5.03 3.69 -24.79
CA ILE A 255 5.62 3.57 -23.45
C ILE A 255 6.03 2.12 -23.18
N LEU A 256 5.18 1.14 -23.51
CA LEU A 256 5.50 -0.28 -23.33
C LEU A 256 6.67 -0.72 -24.22
N GLY A 257 6.77 -0.18 -25.44
CA GLY A 257 7.88 -0.39 -26.36
C GLY A 257 9.24 0.05 -25.82
N ILE A 258 9.30 1.09 -24.98
CA ILE A 258 10.54 1.50 -24.27
C ILE A 258 11.06 0.36 -23.38
N PHE A 259 10.16 -0.45 -22.83
CA PHE A 259 10.49 -1.60 -21.99
C PHE A 259 10.57 -2.91 -22.79
N GLY A 260 10.51 -2.84 -24.13
CA GLY A 260 10.49 -4.02 -25.01
C GLY A 260 9.24 -4.88 -24.84
N LYS A 261 8.09 -4.26 -24.51
CA LYS A 261 6.84 -4.97 -24.25
C LYS A 261 5.77 -4.64 -25.29
N ASP A 262 4.97 -5.64 -25.62
CA ASP A 262 3.76 -5.47 -26.40
C ASP A 262 2.56 -5.17 -25.50
N SER A 263 1.63 -4.34 -25.99
CA SER A 263 0.39 -3.99 -25.28
C SER A 263 -0.61 -5.12 -25.11
N THR A 264 -0.40 -6.20 -25.86
CA THR A 264 -1.26 -7.38 -25.85
C THR A 264 -1.20 -8.14 -24.53
N LEU A 265 -0.20 -7.87 -23.66
CA LEU A 265 -0.01 -8.51 -22.34
C LEU A 265 -0.29 -10.02 -22.41
N THR A 266 0.12 -10.68 -23.51
CA THR A 266 -0.43 -11.98 -23.95
C THR A 266 -0.38 -13.05 -22.87
N GLY A 267 0.74 -13.14 -22.13
CA GLY A 267 0.89 -14.05 -20.99
C GLY A 267 -0.11 -13.78 -19.86
N ARG A 268 -0.41 -12.51 -19.56
CA ARG A 268 -1.40 -12.13 -18.54
C ARG A 268 -2.83 -12.34 -19.03
N THR A 269 -3.13 -12.06 -20.30
CA THR A 269 -4.47 -12.24 -20.85
C THR A 269 -4.92 -13.70 -20.77
N TYR A 270 -4.06 -14.66 -21.14
CA TYR A 270 -4.36 -16.07 -20.95
C TYR A 270 -4.52 -16.43 -19.46
N LEU A 271 -3.59 -16.01 -18.61
CA LEU A 271 -3.65 -16.28 -17.16
C LEU A 271 -4.95 -15.74 -16.53
N TRP A 272 -5.40 -14.55 -16.94
CA TRP A 272 -6.63 -13.92 -16.47
C TRP A 272 -7.87 -14.67 -16.94
N GLN A 273 -7.90 -15.16 -18.18
CA GLN A 273 -8.99 -16.02 -18.66
C GLN A 273 -9.11 -17.29 -17.82
N GLN A 274 -7.98 -17.91 -17.47
CA GLN A 274 -7.97 -19.08 -16.59
C GLN A 274 -8.48 -18.75 -15.19
N GLY A 275 -8.08 -17.59 -14.63
CA GLY A 275 -8.60 -17.11 -13.34
C GLY A 275 -10.11 -16.82 -13.38
N ILE A 276 -10.61 -16.18 -14.43
CA ILE A 276 -12.05 -15.91 -14.60
C ILE A 276 -12.84 -17.22 -14.73
N ALA A 277 -12.34 -18.19 -15.49
CA ALA A 277 -12.95 -19.52 -15.60
C ALA A 277 -12.95 -20.25 -14.24
N ALA A 278 -11.88 -20.14 -13.47
CA ALA A 278 -11.80 -20.71 -12.13
C ALA A 278 -12.80 -20.05 -11.16
N ALA A 279 -12.90 -18.73 -11.19
CA ALA A 279 -13.85 -17.95 -10.40
C ALA A 279 -15.31 -18.31 -10.70
N ALA A 280 -15.63 -18.62 -11.97
CA ALA A 280 -16.99 -18.98 -12.39
C ALA A 280 -17.51 -20.28 -11.74
N ARG A 281 -16.62 -21.14 -11.22
CA ARG A 281 -17.01 -22.40 -10.55
C ARG A 281 -17.51 -22.19 -9.12
N SER A 282 -17.03 -21.15 -8.43
CA SER A 282 -17.43 -20.81 -7.06
C SER A 282 -17.68 -19.30 -6.91
N PRO A 283 -18.67 -18.74 -7.62
CA PRO A 283 -18.76 -17.30 -7.84
C PRO A 283 -19.05 -16.49 -6.58
N TYR A 284 -19.84 -17.01 -5.64
CA TYR A 284 -20.32 -16.20 -4.51
C TYR A 284 -19.31 -16.08 -3.37
N PHE A 285 -18.70 -17.20 -2.98
CA PHE A 285 -17.81 -17.28 -1.80
C PHE A 285 -16.39 -17.73 -2.11
N GLY A 286 -16.09 -18.00 -3.39
CA GLY A 286 -14.79 -18.49 -3.83
C GLY A 286 -14.51 -19.90 -3.31
N MET A 287 -13.30 -20.38 -3.59
CA MET A 287 -12.87 -21.70 -3.12
C MET A 287 -12.28 -21.71 -1.71
N GLY A 288 -12.07 -20.54 -1.10
CA GLY A 288 -11.36 -20.38 0.18
C GLY A 288 -10.06 -19.61 0.01
N TYR A 289 -9.78 -18.69 0.94
CA TYR A 289 -8.61 -17.81 0.90
C TYR A 289 -7.31 -18.62 0.80
N GLN A 290 -6.44 -18.31 -0.16
CA GLN A 290 -5.18 -19.04 -0.39
C GLN A 290 -5.36 -20.54 -0.68
N GLY A 291 -6.54 -20.93 -1.20
CA GLY A 291 -6.85 -22.32 -1.57
C GLY A 291 -6.46 -22.71 -2.99
N PHE A 292 -6.18 -21.74 -3.88
CA PHE A 292 -5.91 -22.01 -5.30
C PHE A 292 -4.47 -22.45 -5.55
N TRP A 293 -3.48 -21.63 -5.17
CA TRP A 293 -2.06 -21.86 -5.46
C TRP A 293 -1.40 -22.83 -4.47
N VAL A 294 -1.86 -24.09 -4.48
CA VAL A 294 -1.41 -25.14 -3.56
C VAL A 294 -0.92 -26.37 -4.32
N VAL A 295 0.22 -26.92 -3.89
CA VAL A 295 0.81 -28.12 -4.50
C VAL A 295 -0.21 -29.27 -4.47
N GLY A 296 -0.37 -29.95 -5.61
CA GLY A 296 -1.36 -30.99 -5.80
C GLY A 296 -2.75 -30.52 -6.25
N PHE A 297 -3.03 -29.21 -6.28
CA PHE A 297 -4.25 -28.69 -6.90
C PHE A 297 -4.09 -28.66 -8.43
N ALA A 298 -4.92 -29.40 -9.15
CA ALA A 298 -4.73 -29.69 -10.59
C ALA A 298 -4.59 -28.43 -11.46
N ASP A 299 -5.40 -27.40 -11.22
CA ASP A 299 -5.32 -26.15 -12.01
C ASP A 299 -4.04 -25.36 -11.70
N ALA A 300 -3.61 -25.34 -10.43
CA ALA A 300 -2.35 -24.67 -10.07
C ALA A 300 -1.14 -25.40 -10.65
N GLU A 301 -1.13 -26.73 -10.59
CA GLU A 301 -0.08 -27.57 -11.19
C GLU A 301 0.04 -27.36 -12.70
N ARG A 302 -1.09 -27.35 -13.41
CA ARG A 302 -1.12 -27.05 -14.84
C ARG A 302 -0.60 -25.64 -15.13
N LEU A 303 -1.07 -24.62 -14.40
CA LEU A 303 -0.62 -23.24 -14.63
C LEU A 303 0.86 -23.05 -14.30
N TRP A 304 1.39 -23.69 -13.25
CA TRP A 304 2.83 -23.66 -13.01
C TRP A 304 3.63 -24.30 -14.14
N GLN A 305 3.12 -25.38 -14.75
CA GLN A 305 3.74 -25.98 -15.93
C GLN A 305 3.66 -25.05 -17.16
N ASP A 306 2.47 -24.53 -17.47
CA ASP A 306 2.22 -23.62 -18.61
C ASP A 306 3.14 -22.38 -18.57
N PHE A 307 3.47 -21.89 -17.37
CA PHE A 307 4.31 -20.69 -17.16
C PHE A 307 5.76 -20.98 -16.71
N PHE A 308 6.19 -22.25 -16.78
CA PHE A 308 7.54 -22.70 -16.41
C PHE A 308 7.97 -22.37 -14.97
N ILE A 309 7.02 -22.36 -14.03
CA ILE A 309 7.24 -22.09 -12.61
C ILE A 309 7.64 -23.39 -11.89
N THR A 310 8.92 -23.75 -11.98
CA THR A 310 9.46 -24.99 -11.40
C THR A 310 9.37 -25.04 -9.87
N GLY A 311 9.43 -23.89 -9.20
CA GLY A 311 9.39 -23.78 -7.74
C GLY A 311 7.99 -23.90 -7.12
N ARG A 312 6.92 -24.00 -7.92
CA ARG A 312 5.52 -24.16 -7.49
C ARG A 312 5.11 -23.27 -6.30
N SER A 313 5.59 -22.03 -6.32
CA SER A 313 5.40 -21.05 -5.25
C SER A 313 5.60 -19.64 -5.77
N GLY A 314 5.04 -18.64 -5.08
CA GLY A 314 5.23 -17.22 -5.44
C GLY A 314 4.58 -16.79 -6.76
N PHE A 315 3.63 -17.58 -7.28
CA PHE A 315 2.89 -17.29 -8.51
C PHE A 315 1.44 -16.94 -8.19
N HIS A 316 0.85 -16.09 -9.03
CA HIS A 316 -0.49 -15.54 -8.83
C HIS A 316 -1.06 -14.98 -10.14
N PHE A 317 -2.35 -14.65 -10.17
CA PHE A 317 -3.00 -14.09 -11.36
C PHE A 317 -2.53 -12.68 -11.74
N HIS A 318 -1.66 -12.04 -10.95
CA HIS A 318 -1.17 -10.66 -11.20
C HIS A 318 -2.33 -9.67 -11.37
N ASN A 319 -3.47 -9.92 -10.73
CA ASN A 319 -4.60 -9.03 -10.72
C ASN A 319 -5.35 -9.29 -9.42
N THR A 320 -5.38 -8.30 -8.54
CA THR A 320 -5.96 -8.40 -7.21
C THR A 320 -7.43 -8.84 -7.27
N TYR A 321 -8.19 -8.37 -8.27
CA TYR A 321 -9.62 -8.66 -8.37
C TYR A 321 -9.89 -10.07 -8.86
N ILE A 322 -9.13 -10.56 -9.85
CA ILE A 322 -9.24 -11.94 -10.31
C ILE A 322 -8.83 -12.90 -9.20
N GLU A 323 -7.69 -12.64 -8.55
CA GLU A 323 -7.20 -13.44 -7.42
C GLU A 323 -8.24 -13.50 -6.30
N THR A 324 -8.76 -12.34 -5.89
CA THR A 324 -9.76 -12.26 -4.81
C THR A 324 -11.07 -12.95 -5.20
N MET A 325 -11.49 -12.85 -6.47
CA MET A 325 -12.70 -13.51 -6.96
C MET A 325 -12.57 -15.04 -6.97
N VAL A 326 -11.41 -15.58 -7.37
CA VAL A 326 -11.14 -17.03 -7.31
C VAL A 326 -11.16 -17.52 -5.87
N GLU A 327 -10.46 -16.82 -4.98
CA GLU A 327 -10.27 -17.27 -3.60
C GLU A 327 -11.49 -17.02 -2.70
N THR A 328 -12.17 -15.89 -2.87
CA THR A 328 -13.19 -15.40 -1.92
C THR A 328 -14.52 -14.99 -2.58
N GLY A 329 -14.63 -15.13 -3.91
CA GLY A 329 -15.86 -14.85 -4.66
C GLY A 329 -16.27 -13.38 -4.65
N VAL A 330 -17.49 -13.11 -5.09
CA VAL A 330 -18.10 -11.78 -5.08
C VAL A 330 -18.12 -11.21 -3.66
N ALA A 331 -18.38 -12.04 -2.64
CA ALA A 331 -18.48 -11.59 -1.26
C ALA A 331 -17.15 -10.95 -0.78
N GLY A 332 -16.04 -11.68 -0.87
CA GLY A 332 -14.73 -11.14 -0.46
C GLY A 332 -14.26 -10.01 -1.37
N THR A 333 -14.48 -10.12 -2.68
CA THR A 333 -14.14 -9.06 -3.66
C THR A 333 -14.87 -7.76 -3.34
N PHE A 334 -16.16 -7.83 -3.02
CA PHE A 334 -16.95 -6.67 -2.61
C PHE A 334 -16.39 -6.03 -1.34
N LEU A 335 -16.06 -6.82 -0.30
CA LEU A 335 -15.51 -6.28 0.95
C LEU A 335 -14.15 -5.59 0.74
N LEU A 336 -13.29 -6.18 -0.10
CA LEU A 336 -12.01 -5.59 -0.47
C LEU A 336 -12.21 -4.26 -1.23
N VAL A 337 -13.01 -4.27 -2.29
CA VAL A 337 -13.30 -3.08 -3.13
C VAL A 337 -13.98 -1.99 -2.28
N PHE A 338 -14.93 -2.36 -1.43
CA PHE A 338 -15.59 -1.44 -0.52
C PHE A 338 -14.58 -0.74 0.41
N THR A 339 -13.66 -1.50 1.01
CA THR A 339 -12.63 -0.96 1.90
C THR A 339 -11.65 -0.05 1.13
N LEU A 340 -11.25 -0.48 -0.07
CA LEU A 340 -10.36 0.26 -0.99
C LEU A 340 -10.96 1.60 -1.41
N LEU A 341 -12.17 1.59 -1.96
CA LEU A 341 -12.84 2.79 -2.47
C LEU A 341 -13.26 3.71 -1.33
N THR A 342 -13.76 3.19 -0.21
CA THR A 342 -14.08 4.01 0.97
C THR A 342 -12.85 4.75 1.46
N THR A 343 -11.70 4.09 1.52
CA THR A 343 -10.45 4.69 1.97
C THR A 343 -9.95 5.76 1.00
N LEU A 344 -9.91 5.44 -0.30
CA LEU A 344 -9.48 6.35 -1.36
C LEU A 344 -10.37 7.60 -1.45
N VAL A 345 -11.69 7.40 -1.60
CA VAL A 345 -12.67 8.48 -1.72
C VAL A 345 -12.74 9.30 -0.43
N GLY A 346 -12.60 8.66 0.73
CA GLY A 346 -12.56 9.34 2.02
C GLY A 346 -11.40 10.33 2.13
N HIS A 347 -10.18 9.93 1.75
CA HIS A 347 -9.02 10.83 1.75
C HIS A 347 -9.11 11.88 0.65
N LEU A 348 -9.60 11.54 -0.55
CA LEU A 348 -9.86 12.51 -1.61
C LEU A 348 -10.84 13.60 -1.15
N ARG A 349 -11.97 13.20 -0.55
CA ARG A 349 -12.94 14.14 0.03
C ARG A 349 -12.29 15.07 1.05
N ARG A 350 -11.40 14.57 1.91
CA ARG A 350 -10.67 15.44 2.86
C ARG A 350 -9.79 16.46 2.16
N VAL A 351 -9.00 16.04 1.18
CA VAL A 351 -8.14 16.94 0.39
C VAL A 351 -8.95 18.04 -0.30
N LEU A 352 -10.13 17.69 -0.85
CA LEU A 352 -10.98 18.63 -1.57
C LEU A 352 -11.79 19.57 -0.67
N THR A 353 -12.05 19.19 0.59
CA THR A 353 -13.02 19.92 1.44
C THR A 353 -12.42 20.60 2.65
N GLN A 354 -11.27 20.14 3.14
CA GLN A 354 -10.64 20.68 4.33
C GLN A 354 -9.51 21.64 3.96
N ALA A 355 -9.34 22.72 4.73
CA ALA A 355 -8.38 23.78 4.42
C ALA A 355 -6.93 23.27 4.37
N SER A 356 -6.53 22.41 5.31
CA SER A 356 -5.18 21.84 5.39
C SER A 356 -5.22 20.38 5.84
N THR A 357 -4.89 19.47 4.93
CA THR A 357 -4.80 18.02 5.20
C THR A 357 -3.61 17.39 4.46
N PRO A 358 -2.36 17.76 4.80
CA PRO A 358 -1.17 17.17 4.19
C PRO A 358 -1.14 15.65 4.37
N GLU A 359 -1.68 15.15 5.48
CA GLU A 359 -1.78 13.71 5.72
C GLU A 359 -2.70 13.00 4.74
N SER A 360 -3.89 13.55 4.47
CA SER A 360 -4.84 12.94 3.54
C SER A 360 -4.34 12.99 2.10
N LEU A 361 -3.51 13.98 1.72
CA LEU A 361 -2.86 13.99 0.42
C LEU A 361 -1.90 12.80 0.26
N VAL A 362 -1.04 12.56 1.24
CA VAL A 362 -0.09 11.44 1.20
C VAL A 362 -0.83 10.10 1.21
N LEU A 363 -1.83 9.96 2.08
CA LEU A 363 -2.62 8.73 2.15
C LEU A 363 -3.45 8.52 0.88
N PHE A 364 -3.99 9.57 0.27
CA PHE A 364 -4.62 9.50 -1.05
C PHE A 364 -3.62 9.01 -2.11
N GLY A 365 -2.40 9.57 -2.15
CA GLY A 365 -1.36 9.13 -3.09
C GLY A 365 -0.97 7.65 -2.92
N ILE A 366 -0.82 7.18 -1.67
CA ILE A 366 -0.60 5.74 -1.37
C ILE A 366 -1.76 4.90 -1.90
N MET A 367 -2.99 5.31 -1.63
CA MET A 367 -4.18 4.58 -2.06
C MET A 367 -4.34 4.56 -3.59
N SER A 368 -4.01 5.66 -4.27
CA SER A 368 -3.98 5.72 -5.74
C SER A 368 -2.91 4.79 -6.31
N LEU A 369 -1.72 4.75 -5.70
CA LEU A 369 -0.65 3.84 -6.09
C LEU A 369 -1.10 2.38 -5.97
N LEU A 370 -1.68 2.01 -4.82
CA LEU A 370 -2.17 0.65 -4.58
C LEU A 370 -3.34 0.29 -5.50
N LEU A 371 -4.25 1.23 -5.77
CA LEU A 371 -5.35 1.02 -6.71
C LEU A 371 -4.83 0.75 -8.12
N ILE A 372 -3.93 1.58 -8.66
CA ILE A 372 -3.40 1.41 -10.01
C ILE A 372 -2.68 0.05 -10.12
N ARG A 373 -1.85 -0.28 -9.13
CA ARG A 373 -1.13 -1.57 -9.10
C ARG A 373 -2.06 -2.76 -8.93
N SER A 374 -3.20 -2.63 -8.26
CA SER A 374 -4.13 -3.74 -8.00
C SER A 374 -4.65 -4.43 -9.28
N PHE A 375 -4.66 -3.73 -10.42
CA PHE A 375 -5.05 -4.32 -11.72
C PHE A 375 -3.99 -5.25 -12.32
N VAL A 376 -2.76 -5.17 -11.82
CA VAL A 376 -1.57 -5.78 -12.43
C VAL A 376 -0.64 -6.47 -11.43
N GLU A 377 -0.93 -6.38 -10.14
CA GLU A 377 -0.22 -7.01 -9.02
C GLU A 377 -1.18 -7.26 -7.83
N ILE A 378 -0.73 -8.03 -6.83
CA ILE A 378 -1.52 -8.45 -5.67
C ILE A 378 -1.00 -7.91 -4.32
N ASP A 379 -0.64 -6.62 -4.28
CA ASP A 379 0.08 -5.99 -3.17
C ASP A 379 -0.74 -5.82 -1.86
N ILE A 380 -2.06 -6.08 -1.87
CA ILE A 380 -2.99 -5.70 -0.79
C ILE A 380 -3.53 -6.90 0.00
N ILE A 381 -3.61 -8.07 -0.61
CA ILE A 381 -4.39 -9.21 -0.08
C ILE A 381 -3.56 -10.24 0.68
N ASN A 382 -2.23 -10.06 0.74
CA ASN A 382 -1.34 -10.99 1.44
C ASN A 382 -0.82 -10.43 2.77
N PRO A 383 -0.56 -11.29 3.77
CA PRO A 383 0.10 -10.88 5.00
C PRO A 383 1.56 -10.49 4.73
N TYR A 384 2.10 -9.67 5.63
CA TYR A 384 3.51 -9.27 5.60
C TYR A 384 3.95 -8.61 4.30
N GLN A 385 3.03 -7.92 3.62
CA GLN A 385 3.34 -7.07 2.48
C GLN A 385 3.23 -5.61 2.87
N VAL A 386 4.11 -4.79 2.29
CA VAL A 386 4.11 -3.34 2.52
C VAL A 386 2.83 -2.70 2.00
N GLY A 387 2.27 -3.18 0.88
CA GLY A 387 1.03 -2.68 0.31
C GLY A 387 -0.16 -2.89 1.24
N SER A 388 -0.36 -4.11 1.74
CA SER A 388 -1.42 -4.42 2.69
C SER A 388 -1.26 -3.65 4.01
N PHE A 389 -0.03 -3.48 4.52
CA PHE A 389 0.21 -2.68 5.72
C PHE A 389 -0.19 -1.21 5.51
N LEU A 390 0.26 -0.60 4.41
CA LEU A 390 -0.06 0.79 4.07
C LEU A 390 -1.55 1.00 3.77
N PHE A 391 -2.20 0.03 3.13
CA PHE A 391 -3.64 0.01 2.88
C PHE A 391 -4.44 0.13 4.19
N TYR A 392 -4.17 -0.78 5.13
CA TYR A 392 -4.87 -0.79 6.42
C TYR A 392 -4.47 0.38 7.32
N PHE A 393 -3.23 0.88 7.21
CA PHE A 393 -2.81 2.11 7.87
C PHE A 393 -3.64 3.31 7.37
N ALA A 394 -3.80 3.45 6.04
CA ALA A 394 -4.59 4.51 5.44
C ALA A 394 -6.08 4.43 5.83
N ALA A 395 -6.65 3.23 5.84
CA ALA A 395 -8.02 2.99 6.29
C ALA A 395 -8.20 3.37 7.77
N GLY A 396 -7.25 2.99 8.63
CA GLY A 396 -7.27 3.34 10.04
C GLY A 396 -7.17 4.84 10.30
N ARG A 397 -6.31 5.57 9.57
CA ARG A 397 -6.23 7.05 9.64
C ARG A 397 -7.48 7.74 9.12
N LEU A 398 -8.20 7.12 8.17
CA LEU A 398 -9.50 7.63 7.76
C LEU A 398 -10.51 7.50 8.92
N ALA A 399 -10.61 6.31 9.53
CA ALA A 399 -11.53 6.04 10.63
C ALA A 399 -11.30 6.96 11.86
N THR A 400 -10.04 7.26 12.21
CA THR A 400 -9.74 8.18 13.33
C THR A 400 -10.18 9.62 13.05
N GLY A 401 -9.98 10.12 11.83
CA GLY A 401 -10.38 11.48 11.49
C GLY A 401 -11.90 11.69 11.40
N LEU A 402 -12.68 10.65 11.09
CA LEU A 402 -14.16 10.71 11.11
C LEU A 402 -14.65 10.93 12.56
N ALA A 403 -14.03 10.22 13.51
CA ALA A 403 -14.34 10.35 14.93
C ALA A 403 -14.02 11.73 15.54
N TYR A 404 -13.09 12.49 14.96
CA TYR A 404 -12.80 13.86 15.40
C TYR A 404 -13.84 14.86 14.87
N ALA A 405 -14.33 14.66 13.65
CA ALA A 405 -15.36 15.50 13.05
C ALA A 405 -16.74 15.35 13.72
N GLU A 406 -17.03 14.17 14.29
CA GLU A 406 -18.28 13.89 15.02
C GLU A 406 -18.30 14.44 16.47
N ARG A 407 -17.19 14.96 17.00
CA ARG A 407 -17.20 15.59 18.33
C ARG A 407 -17.79 17.01 18.19
N PRO A 408 -18.81 17.39 18.97
CA PRO A 408 -19.25 18.78 19.04
C PRO A 408 -18.05 19.63 19.42
N GLN A 409 -17.73 20.64 18.62
CA GLN A 409 -16.78 21.66 19.06
C GLN A 409 -17.34 22.27 20.35
N PRO A 410 -16.53 22.41 21.42
CA PRO A 410 -16.99 23.16 22.58
C PRO A 410 -17.33 24.58 22.11
N ARG A 411 -18.63 24.91 22.13
CA ARG A 411 -19.11 26.28 21.99
C ARG A 411 -18.59 27.05 23.21
N GLY A 412 -17.44 27.70 23.09
CA GLY A 412 -16.91 28.47 24.20
C GLY A 412 -15.42 28.81 24.11
N MET A 413 -15.06 29.68 23.16
CA MET A 413 -14.14 30.79 23.37
C MET A 413 -14.10 31.62 22.08
N MET A 414 -15.15 32.40 21.85
CA MET A 414 -14.93 33.68 21.16
C MET A 414 -14.14 34.53 22.15
N ILE A 415 -12.83 34.64 21.94
CA ILE A 415 -12.05 35.69 22.58
C ILE A 415 -12.50 37.00 21.90
N ALA A 416 -13.48 37.64 22.52
CA ALA A 416 -13.70 39.07 22.37
C ALA A 416 -12.43 39.77 22.86
N GLY A 417 -11.77 40.52 21.98
CA GLY A 417 -10.54 41.22 22.37
C GLY A 417 -9.72 41.81 21.24
N GLN A 418 -10.35 42.35 20.19
CA GLN A 418 -9.71 43.32 19.30
C GLN A 418 -10.73 44.36 18.84
N THR A 419 -11.03 45.31 19.71
CA THR A 419 -11.65 46.58 19.33
C THR A 419 -11.28 47.61 20.39
N GLY A 420 -10.53 48.64 19.98
CA GLY A 420 -10.27 49.83 20.77
C GLY A 420 -8.86 49.92 21.36
N LEU A 421 -7.94 50.56 20.64
CA LEU A 421 -7.38 51.86 21.04
C LEU A 421 -6.39 52.35 19.96
N GLN A 422 -6.92 53.14 19.03
CA GLN A 422 -6.20 54.28 18.44
C GLN A 422 -6.48 55.50 19.34
N MET A 423 -5.51 56.42 19.42
CA MET A 423 -5.51 57.72 20.10
C MET A 423 -5.24 57.70 21.62
N ARG A 424 -3.99 57.89 22.03
CA ARG A 424 -3.36 59.19 22.33
C ARG A 424 -1.88 59.01 22.62
#